data_AF-A0A009YMT7-F1
#
_entry.id   AF-A0A009YMT7-F1
#
_cell.length_a   1.000
_cell.length_b   1.000
_cell.length_c   1.000
_cell.angle_alpha   90.00
_cell.angle_beta   90.00
_cell.angle_gamma   90.00
#
_symmetry.space_group_name_H-M   'P 1'
#
loop_
_entity.id
_entity.type
_entity.pdbx_description
1 polymer ?
#
loop_
_entity_poly.entity_id
_entity_poly.type
_entity_poly.pdbx_seq_one_letter_code
_entity_poly.pdbx_strand_id
1 'polypeptide(L)'
;MRSSVQGTCLANDSPLRPEGRFGRLSFAAWSLLGSLFFLIACSTIGFGLIQMSEKQSSYSNQTILFMICSIGTLTAIFVYYHFIFMIRRLHDCNQSGWLSLLYMVPLINIVFMTYLLCAKGNTRLNDFGPTRYTCKWERFFGWIYIILVPLSLMIGLLSVLLIPTYQTYLQ
;
A
#
# COMPACT_ATOMS: atom_id res chain seq x y z
N MET A 1 -6.49 -32.97 -24.92
CA MET A 1 -7.24 -32.11 -23.99
C MET A 1 -6.31 -31.02 -23.46
N ARG A 2 -6.27 -29.85 -24.10
CA ARG A 2 -5.63 -28.64 -23.57
C ARG A 2 -6.75 -27.64 -23.34
N SER A 3 -7.23 -27.50 -22.10
CA SER A 3 -8.14 -26.40 -21.78
C SER A 3 -7.34 -25.11 -21.85
N SER A 4 -7.48 -24.41 -22.97
CA SER A 4 -7.08 -23.02 -23.13
C SER A 4 -7.95 -22.15 -22.22
N VAL A 5 -7.66 -22.16 -20.92
CA VAL A 5 -8.15 -21.11 -20.02
C VAL A 5 -7.27 -19.89 -20.28
N GLN A 6 -7.54 -19.23 -21.40
CA GLN A 6 -6.98 -17.94 -21.75
C GLN A 6 -7.54 -16.89 -20.79
N GLY A 7 -6.71 -16.43 -19.87
CA GLY A 7 -6.52 -15.02 -19.55
C GLY A 7 -7.74 -14.17 -19.17
N THR A 8 -8.65 -14.67 -18.34
CA THR A 8 -9.60 -13.80 -17.62
C THR A 8 -9.11 -13.59 -16.20
N CYS A 9 -9.27 -12.37 -15.66
CA CYS A 9 -9.36 -12.23 -14.20
C CYS A 9 -10.41 -13.23 -13.74
N LEU A 10 -10.10 -14.06 -12.74
CA LEU A 10 -11.06 -14.98 -12.17
C LEU A 10 -12.34 -14.19 -11.88
N ALA A 11 -13.45 -14.52 -12.56
CA ALA A 11 -14.68 -13.74 -12.55
C ALA A 11 -15.31 -13.60 -11.15
N ASN A 12 -14.78 -14.35 -10.16
CA ASN A 12 -15.24 -14.37 -8.78
C ASN A 12 -14.13 -14.09 -7.75
N ASP A 13 -12.94 -13.63 -8.18
CA ASP A 13 -11.84 -13.29 -7.28
C ASP A 13 -11.91 -11.82 -6.85
N SER A 14 -12.32 -11.61 -5.60
CA SER A 14 -12.38 -10.28 -5.00
C SER A 14 -11.00 -9.91 -4.41
N PRO A 15 -10.35 -8.82 -4.86
CA PRO A 15 -9.01 -8.41 -4.39
C PRO A 15 -8.93 -8.07 -2.89
N LEU A 16 -10.08 -7.74 -2.29
CA LEU A 16 -10.22 -7.35 -0.88
C LEU A 16 -10.43 -8.54 0.07
N ARG A 17 -10.53 -9.75 -0.47
CA ARG A 17 -10.59 -10.98 0.31
C ARG A 17 -9.17 -11.52 0.52
N PRO A 18 -8.82 -12.02 1.72
CA PRO A 18 -7.49 -12.58 1.99
C PRO A 18 -7.24 -13.93 1.29
N GLU A 19 -8.30 -14.60 0.82
CA GLU A 19 -8.16 -15.83 0.05
C GLU A 19 -7.56 -15.58 -1.34
N GLY A 20 -6.71 -16.52 -1.78
CA GLY A 20 -6.09 -16.50 -3.09
C GLY A 20 -4.70 -15.85 -3.11
N ARG A 21 -4.25 -15.56 -4.33
CA ARG A 21 -2.83 -15.26 -4.62
C ARG A 21 -2.68 -13.98 -5.42
N PHE A 22 -1.70 -13.17 -5.07
CA PHE A 22 -1.27 -12.02 -5.85
C PHE A 22 0.14 -12.20 -6.40
N GLY A 23 0.28 -12.07 -7.71
CA GLY A 23 1.58 -11.90 -8.34
C GLY A 23 2.17 -10.54 -8.00
N ARG A 24 3.48 -10.37 -8.26
CA ARG A 24 4.24 -9.14 -7.96
C ARG A 24 3.58 -7.87 -8.51
N LEU A 25 3.15 -7.92 -9.77
CA LEU A 25 2.55 -6.77 -10.47
C LEU A 25 1.14 -6.46 -9.97
N SER A 26 0.33 -7.48 -9.67
CA SER A 26 -0.98 -7.28 -9.04
C SER A 26 -0.80 -6.64 -7.66
N PHE A 27 0.10 -7.17 -6.83
CA PHE A 27 0.41 -6.60 -5.53
C PHE A 27 0.84 -5.13 -5.64
N ALA A 28 1.76 -4.82 -6.55
CA ALA A 28 2.23 -3.46 -6.80
C ALA A 28 1.10 -2.52 -7.26
N ALA A 29 0.24 -2.96 -8.19
CA ALA A 29 -0.87 -2.15 -8.69
C ALA A 29 -1.92 -1.85 -7.62
N TRP A 30 -2.31 -2.87 -6.84
CA TRP A 30 -3.27 -2.69 -5.75
C TRP A 30 -2.69 -1.84 -4.62
N SER A 31 -1.38 -1.96 -4.35
CA SER A 31 -0.67 -1.08 -3.40
C SER A 31 -0.67 0.37 -3.87
N LEU A 32 -0.46 0.62 -5.17
CA LEU A 32 -0.58 1.96 -5.76
C LEU A 32 -1.99 2.52 -5.58
N LEU A 33 -3.02 1.77 -6.00
CA LEU A 33 -4.41 2.21 -5.88
C LEU A 33 -4.80 2.51 -4.42
N GLY A 34 -4.43 1.63 -3.50
CA GLY A 34 -4.65 1.83 -2.06
C GLY A 34 -3.93 3.08 -1.55
N SER A 35 -2.68 3.31 -1.96
CA SER A 35 -1.92 4.51 -1.58
C SER A 35 -2.51 5.80 -2.13
N LEU A 36 -3.02 5.80 -3.37
CA LEU A 36 -3.67 6.96 -3.97
C LEU A 36 -4.98 7.31 -3.26
N PHE A 37 -5.80 6.29 -2.96
CA PHE A 37 -7.03 6.49 -2.19
C PHE A 37 -6.73 7.06 -0.81
N PHE A 38 -5.72 6.53 -0.12
CA PHE A 38 -5.28 7.04 1.17
C PHE A 38 -4.78 8.49 1.09
N LEU A 39 -3.97 8.85 0.09
CA LEU A 39 -3.50 10.22 -0.11
C LEU A 39 -4.65 11.20 -0.34
N ILE A 40 -5.65 10.83 -1.14
CA ILE A 40 -6.84 11.65 -1.38
C ILE A 40 -7.68 11.79 -0.10
N ALA A 41 -7.84 10.70 0.67
CA ALA A 41 -8.56 10.76 1.94
C ALA A 41 -7.83 11.65 2.96
N CYS A 42 -6.51 11.55 3.06
CA CYS A 42 -5.70 12.43 3.91
C CYS A 42 -5.79 13.90 3.48
N SER A 43 -5.75 14.18 2.18
CA SER A 43 -5.79 15.56 1.67
C SER A 43 -7.16 16.22 1.89
N THR A 44 -8.25 15.47 1.77
CA THR A 44 -9.61 15.99 2.05
C THR A 44 -9.80 16.29 3.54
N ILE A 45 -9.33 15.42 4.43
CA ILE A 45 -9.31 15.69 5.88
C ILE A 45 -8.44 16.92 6.16
N GLY A 46 -7.20 16.95 5.66
CA GLY A 46 -6.26 18.05 5.87
C GLY A 46 -6.79 19.40 5.39
N PHE A 47 -7.42 19.43 4.21
CA PHE A 47 -8.09 20.63 3.70
C PHE A 47 -9.21 21.10 4.64
N GLY A 48 -10.05 20.18 5.12
CA GLY A 48 -11.08 20.49 6.11
C GLY A 48 -10.51 21.12 7.39
N LEU A 49 -9.36 20.62 7.86
CA LEU A 49 -8.69 21.17 9.05
C LEU A 49 -8.18 22.59 8.83
N ILE A 50 -7.58 22.87 7.68
CA ILE A 50 -7.10 24.22 7.34
C ILE A 50 -8.26 25.22 7.34
N GLN A 51 -9.39 24.87 6.70
CA GLN A 51 -10.58 25.74 6.67
C GLN A 51 -11.17 25.99 8.07
N MET A 52 -11.03 25.05 9.01
CA MET A 52 -11.45 25.21 10.40
C MET A 52 -10.47 26.09 11.19
N SER A 53 -9.16 25.95 10.94
CA SER A 53 -8.11 26.75 11.57
C SER A 53 -8.27 28.24 11.30
N GLU A 54 -8.70 28.62 10.10
CA GLU A 54 -8.87 30.04 9.74
C GLU A 54 -10.06 30.69 10.46
N LYS A 55 -11.07 29.90 10.86
CA LYS A 55 -12.31 30.40 11.46
C LYS A 55 -12.28 30.44 12.98
N GLN A 56 -11.33 29.76 13.62
CA GLN A 56 -11.35 29.54 15.07
C GLN A 56 -9.98 29.78 15.70
N SER A 57 -9.91 30.64 16.72
CA SER A 57 -8.67 30.98 17.43
C SER A 57 -8.19 29.92 18.42
N SER A 58 -9.05 28.97 18.80
CA SER A 58 -8.68 27.83 19.65
C SER A 58 -9.56 26.62 19.36
N TYR A 59 -8.92 25.46 19.19
CA TYR A 59 -9.62 24.20 18.98
C TYR A 59 -10.31 23.73 20.26
N SER A 60 -11.58 23.35 20.14
CA SER A 60 -12.29 22.70 21.24
C SER A 60 -11.77 21.28 21.44
N ASN A 61 -11.87 20.74 22.66
CA ASN A 61 -11.55 19.34 22.95
C ASN A 61 -12.33 18.36 22.05
N GLN A 62 -13.55 18.73 21.66
CA GLN A 62 -14.37 17.93 20.75
C GLN A 62 -13.81 17.91 19.32
N THR A 63 -13.27 19.03 18.85
CA THR A 63 -12.61 19.11 17.54
C THR A 63 -11.34 18.25 17.51
N ILE A 64 -10.54 18.31 18.58
CA ILE A 64 -9.31 17.50 18.72
C ILE A 64 -9.66 16.01 18.73
N LEU A 65 -10.68 15.60 19.48
CA LEU A 65 -11.12 14.21 19.51
C LEU A 65 -11.59 13.72 18.13
N PHE A 66 -12.35 14.54 17.40
CA PHE A 66 -12.77 14.23 16.04
C PHE A 66 -11.56 14.05 15.09
N MET A 67 -10.53 14.90 15.21
CA MET A 67 -9.30 14.76 14.42
C MET A 67 -8.58 13.45 14.70
N ILE A 68 -8.36 13.12 15.97
CA ILE A 68 -7.67 11.89 16.37
C ILE A 68 -8.46 10.67 15.87
N CYS A 69 -9.78 10.66 16.05
CA CYS A 69 -10.63 9.55 15.60
C CYS A 69 -10.67 9.41 14.08
N SER A 70 -10.74 10.51 13.32
CA SER A 70 -10.77 10.46 11.85
C SER A 70 -9.44 9.96 11.26
N ILE A 71 -8.31 10.46 11.77
CA ILE A 71 -6.98 10.00 11.35
C ILE A 71 -6.76 8.54 11.79
N GLY A 72 -7.13 8.19 13.03
CA GLY A 72 -7.00 6.83 13.57
C GLY A 72 -7.83 5.80 12.79
N THR A 73 -9.08 6.14 12.44
CA THR A 73 -9.93 5.26 11.62
C THR A 73 -9.40 5.11 10.20
N LEU A 74 -8.99 6.20 9.54
CA LEU A 74 -8.44 6.15 8.19
C LEU A 74 -7.15 5.31 8.13
N THR A 75 -6.25 5.49 9.09
CA THR A 75 -5.00 4.73 9.19
C THR A 75 -5.27 3.25 9.46
N ALA A 76 -6.20 2.91 10.37
CA ALA A 76 -6.58 1.52 10.63
C ALA A 76 -7.15 0.83 9.38
N ILE A 77 -8.00 1.50 8.62
CA ILE A 77 -8.56 1.00 7.35
C ILE A 77 -7.45 0.75 6.33
N PHE A 78 -6.53 1.72 6.17
CA PHE A 78 -5.42 1.59 5.23
C PHE A 78 -4.51 0.40 5.58
N VAL A 79 -4.15 0.28 6.85
CA VAL A 79 -3.34 -0.82 7.37
C VAL A 79 -4.03 -2.15 7.08
N TYR A 80 -5.31 -2.30 7.42
CA TYR A 80 -6.07 -3.52 7.17
C TYR A 80 -6.02 -3.99 5.71
N TYR A 81 -6.25 -3.09 4.75
CA TYR A 81 -6.16 -3.44 3.32
C TYR A 81 -4.73 -3.82 2.89
N HIS A 82 -3.73 -3.13 3.42
CA HIS A 82 -2.32 -3.45 3.15
C HIS A 82 -1.98 -4.88 3.61
N PHE A 83 -2.49 -5.28 4.78
CA PHE A 83 -2.35 -6.64 5.31
C PHE A 83 -2.95 -7.68 4.38
N ILE A 84 -4.16 -7.46 3.88
CA ILE A 84 -4.80 -8.38 2.92
C ILE A 84 -3.91 -8.59 1.68
N PHE A 85 -3.37 -7.50 1.11
CA PHE A 85 -2.54 -7.60 -0.09
C PHE A 85 -1.22 -8.33 0.18
N MET A 86 -0.60 -8.09 1.35
CA MET A 86 0.61 -8.81 1.77
C MET A 86 0.34 -10.30 1.98
N ILE A 87 -0.76 -10.67 2.64
CA ILE A 87 -1.17 -12.07 2.87
C ILE A 87 -1.29 -12.80 1.54
N ARG A 88 -2.02 -12.22 0.56
CA ARG A 88 -2.15 -12.81 -0.78
C ARG A 88 -0.82 -12.92 -1.52
N ARG A 89 0.11 -11.99 -1.27
CA ARG A 89 1.44 -12.02 -1.87
C ARG A 89 2.31 -13.09 -1.23
N LEU A 90 2.22 -13.29 0.08
CA LEU A 90 2.86 -14.38 0.82
C LEU A 90 2.33 -15.73 0.39
N HIS A 91 1.01 -15.86 0.22
CA HIS A 91 0.37 -17.04 -0.33
C HIS A 91 0.90 -17.37 -1.74
N ASP A 92 1.19 -16.37 -2.57
CA ASP A 92 1.80 -16.61 -3.89
C ASP A 92 3.24 -17.18 -3.79
N CYS A 93 3.96 -16.85 -2.72
CA CYS A 93 5.27 -17.42 -2.39
C CYS A 93 5.18 -18.74 -1.60
N ASN A 94 3.98 -19.30 -1.41
CA ASN A 94 3.70 -20.46 -0.55
C ASN A 94 4.18 -20.28 0.90
N GLN A 95 4.02 -19.06 1.43
CA GLN A 95 4.37 -18.70 2.79
C GLN A 95 3.10 -18.41 3.60
N SER A 96 3.20 -18.53 4.93
CA SER A 96 2.07 -18.22 5.83
C SER A 96 1.75 -16.71 5.80
N GLY A 97 0.45 -16.37 5.85
CA GLY A 97 -0.01 -14.99 5.96
C GLY A 97 0.46 -14.27 7.23
N TRP A 98 0.82 -15.01 8.28
CA TRP A 98 1.34 -14.48 9.53
C TRP A 98 2.63 -13.67 9.37
N LEU A 99 3.45 -13.96 8.35
CA LEU A 99 4.66 -13.17 8.06
C LEU A 99 4.34 -11.72 7.70
N SER A 100 3.10 -11.38 7.33
CA SER A 100 2.67 -10.00 7.10
C SER A 100 2.83 -9.12 8.35
N LEU A 101 2.82 -9.69 9.56
CA LEU A 101 3.06 -8.95 10.81
C LEU A 101 4.44 -8.28 10.87
N LEU A 102 5.42 -8.76 10.10
CA LEU A 102 6.74 -8.13 9.96
C LEU A 102 6.65 -6.70 9.42
N TYR A 103 5.55 -6.35 8.75
CA TYR A 103 5.25 -4.98 8.33
C TYR A 103 5.19 -4.00 9.51
N MET A 104 4.78 -4.43 10.70
CA MET A 104 4.71 -3.54 11.87
C MET A 104 6.09 -3.19 12.45
N VAL A 105 7.16 -3.86 12.03
CA VAL A 105 8.52 -3.61 12.54
C VAL A 105 9.26 -2.66 11.58
N PRO A 106 9.51 -1.38 11.95
CA PRO A 106 9.95 -0.35 11.00
C PRO A 106 11.22 -0.69 10.21
N LEU A 107 12.23 -1.26 10.87
CA LEU A 107 13.50 -1.61 10.22
C LEU A 107 13.38 -2.84 9.33
N ILE A 108 12.60 -3.84 9.76
CA ILE A 108 12.43 -5.10 9.02
C ILE A 108 11.50 -4.89 7.82
N ASN A 109 10.52 -3.97 7.94
CA ASN A 109 9.54 -3.65 6.92
C ASN A 109 10.18 -3.36 5.56
N ILE A 110 11.25 -2.55 5.51
CA ILE A 110 11.89 -2.16 4.26
C ILE A 110 12.43 -3.40 3.52
N VAL A 111 13.21 -4.23 4.23
CA VAL A 111 13.78 -5.47 3.68
C VAL A 111 12.67 -6.44 3.28
N PHE A 112 11.63 -6.57 4.11
CA PHE A 112 10.49 -7.44 3.86
C PHE A 112 9.69 -7.00 2.62
N MET A 113 9.48 -5.70 2.43
CA MET A 113 8.79 -5.15 1.26
C MET A 113 9.59 -5.34 -0.02
N THR A 114 10.91 -5.12 0.03
CA THR A 114 11.80 -5.47 -1.08
C THR A 114 11.72 -6.95 -1.41
N TYR A 115 11.72 -7.82 -0.39
CA TYR A 115 11.53 -9.26 -0.58
C TYR A 115 10.20 -9.58 -1.27
N LEU A 116 9.06 -9.02 -0.82
CA LEU A 116 7.76 -9.30 -1.44
C LEU A 116 7.68 -8.85 -2.90
N LEU A 117 8.30 -7.72 -3.26
CA LEU A 117 8.36 -7.22 -4.63
C LEU A 117 9.27 -8.08 -5.53
N CYS A 118 10.38 -8.58 -5.00
CA CYS A 118 11.40 -9.29 -5.79
C CYS A 118 11.22 -10.81 -5.82
N ALA A 119 10.65 -11.42 -4.76
CA ALA A 119 10.57 -12.88 -4.61
C ALA A 119 9.76 -13.53 -5.73
N LYS A 120 10.19 -14.68 -6.26
CA LYS A 120 9.43 -15.39 -7.31
C LYS A 120 8.26 -16.16 -6.69
N GLY A 121 7.06 -15.91 -7.23
CA GLY A 121 5.88 -16.71 -6.88
C GLY A 121 5.98 -18.14 -7.41
N ASN A 122 5.23 -19.04 -6.80
CA ASN A 122 5.18 -20.44 -7.24
C ASN A 122 4.42 -20.54 -8.59
N THR A 123 4.99 -21.20 -9.58
CA THR A 123 4.33 -21.33 -10.90
C THR A 123 3.27 -22.42 -10.93
N ARG A 124 3.27 -23.33 -9.95
CA ARG A 124 2.35 -24.47 -9.85
C ARG A 124 1.21 -24.19 -8.86
N LEU A 125 0.26 -25.13 -8.81
CA LEU A 125 -0.71 -25.23 -7.72
C LEU A 125 0.03 -25.26 -6.38
N ASN A 126 -0.49 -24.49 -5.43
CA ASN A 126 0.01 -24.42 -4.06
C ASN A 126 -1.15 -24.54 -3.07
N ASP A 127 -0.85 -24.52 -1.77
CA ASP A 127 -1.83 -24.73 -0.69
C ASP A 127 -2.92 -23.63 -0.65
N PHE A 128 -2.69 -22.51 -1.32
CA PHE A 128 -3.57 -21.34 -1.37
C PHE A 128 -4.31 -21.19 -2.71
N GLY A 129 -4.22 -22.19 -3.59
CA GLY A 129 -4.97 -22.27 -4.84
C GLY A 129 -4.15 -22.02 -6.12
N PRO A 130 -4.84 -21.93 -7.28
CA PRO A 130 -4.18 -21.74 -8.57
C PRO A 130 -3.57 -20.35 -8.71
N THR A 131 -2.52 -20.24 -9.51
CA THR A 131 -1.88 -18.95 -9.83
C THR A 131 -2.87 -18.00 -10.51
N ARG A 132 -3.02 -16.79 -9.96
CA ARG A 132 -3.89 -15.74 -10.52
C ARG A 132 -3.24 -15.10 -11.75
N TYR A 133 -4.01 -14.96 -12.82
CA TYR A 133 -3.57 -14.19 -13.99
C TYR A 133 -3.54 -12.68 -13.67
N THR A 134 -2.42 -12.01 -13.97
CA THR A 134 -2.28 -10.57 -13.80
C THR A 134 -2.94 -9.83 -14.98
N CYS A 135 -3.95 -9.00 -14.70
CA CYS A 135 -4.60 -8.20 -15.75
C CYS A 135 -3.64 -7.20 -16.40
N LYS A 136 -3.91 -6.80 -17.64
CA LYS A 136 -3.06 -5.84 -18.38
C LYS A 136 -2.96 -4.48 -17.64
N TRP A 137 -4.06 -3.98 -17.08
CA TRP A 137 -4.07 -2.75 -16.28
C TRP A 137 -3.26 -2.89 -14.99
N GLU A 138 -3.35 -4.02 -14.29
CA GLU A 138 -2.51 -4.30 -13.11
C GLU A 138 -1.02 -4.34 -13.49
N ARG A 139 -0.66 -4.86 -14.67
CA ARG A 139 0.73 -4.81 -15.15
C ARG A 139 1.20 -3.37 -15.36
N PHE A 140 0.38 -2.53 -15.99
CA PHE A 140 0.72 -1.13 -16.23
C PHE A 140 0.95 -0.36 -14.92
N PHE A 141 -0.01 -0.38 -14.01
CA PHE A 141 0.10 0.28 -12.71
C PHE A 141 1.15 -0.35 -11.80
N GLY A 142 1.37 -1.66 -11.90
CA GLY A 142 2.39 -2.35 -11.13
C GLY A 142 3.80 -1.87 -11.46
N TRP A 143 4.11 -1.64 -12.75
CA TRP A 143 5.40 -1.06 -13.16
C TRP A 143 5.56 0.38 -12.70
N ILE A 144 4.49 1.19 -12.79
CA ILE A 144 4.50 2.57 -12.27
C ILE A 144 4.85 2.57 -10.79
N TYR A 145 4.22 1.71 -9.99
CA TYR A 145 4.50 1.61 -8.56
C TYR A 145 5.94 1.19 -8.26
N ILE A 146 6.46 0.18 -8.96
CA ILE A 146 7.84 -0.30 -8.77
C ILE A 146 8.87 0.80 -9.02
N ILE A 147 8.63 1.71 -9.96
CA ILE A 147 9.50 2.86 -10.24
C ILE A 147 9.27 3.99 -9.23
N LEU A 148 8.01 4.23 -8.85
CA LEU A 148 7.63 5.32 -7.96
C LEU A 148 8.14 5.12 -6.52
N VAL A 149 8.16 3.89 -6.02
CA VAL A 149 8.66 3.57 -4.66
C VAL A 149 10.11 4.04 -4.43
N PRO A 150 11.13 3.60 -5.22
CA PRO A 150 12.49 4.05 -5.01
C PRO A 150 12.66 5.56 -5.28
N LEU A 151 11.93 6.12 -6.23
CA LEU A 151 11.94 7.56 -6.50
C LEU A 151 11.43 8.36 -5.29
N SER A 152 10.34 7.94 -4.66
CA SER A 152 9.79 8.57 -3.46
C SER A 152 10.76 8.51 -2.27
N LEU A 153 11.47 7.39 -2.13
CA LEU A 153 12.49 7.21 -1.08
C LEU A 153 13.69 8.14 -1.32
N MET A 154 14.14 8.28 -2.57
CA MET A 154 15.21 9.22 -2.93
C MET A 154 14.80 10.67 -2.64
N ILE A 155 13.58 11.08 -3.01
CA ILE A 155 13.08 12.43 -2.73
C ILE A 155 13.00 12.69 -1.21
N GLY A 156 12.52 11.72 -0.44
CA GLY A 156 12.44 11.82 1.02
C GLY A 156 13.81 11.94 1.70
N LEU A 157 14.82 11.18 1.23
CA LEU A 157 16.17 11.30 1.76
C LEU A 157 16.80 12.66 1.41
N LEU A 158 16.60 13.15 0.19
CA LEU A 158 17.08 14.46 -0.22
C LEU A 158 16.43 15.59 0.59
N SER A 159 15.12 15.54 0.82
CA SER A 159 14.43 16.58 1.58
C SER A 159 14.95 16.69 3.02
N VAL A 160 15.27 15.58 3.68
CA VAL A 160 15.85 15.58 5.04
C VAL A 160 17.22 16.29 5.08
N LEU A 161 18.02 16.16 4.03
CA LEU A 161 19.34 16.83 3.94
C LEU A 161 19.20 18.33 3.56
N LEU A 162 18.24 18.65 2.70
CA LEU A 162 18.05 19.99 2.15
C LEU A 162 17.27 20.93 3.08
N ILE A 163 16.33 20.44 3.88
CA ILE A 163 15.51 21.30 4.76
C ILE A 163 16.37 22.07 5.77
N PRO A 164 17.27 21.44 6.56
CA PRO A 164 18.07 22.16 7.54
C PRO A 164 19.02 23.17 6.89
N THR A 165 19.63 22.79 5.77
CA THR A 165 20.56 23.66 5.03
C THR A 165 19.84 24.87 4.44
N TYR A 166 18.62 24.69 3.92
CA TYR A 166 17.77 25.79 3.46
C TYR A 166 17.44 26.78 4.56
N GLN A 167 17.09 26.31 5.77
CA GLN A 167 16.78 27.18 6.90
C GLN A 167 17.97 28.06 7.31
N THR A 168 19.20 27.54 7.21
CA THR A 168 20.42 28.31 7.50
C THR A 168 20.66 29.44 6.51
N TYR A 169 20.22 29.33 5.25
CA TYR A 169 20.36 30.42 4.27
C TYR A 169 19.36 31.58 4.47
N LEU A 170 18.28 31.33 5.21
CA LEU A 170 17.24 32.33 5.48
C LEU A 170 17.48 33.13 6.77
N GLN A 171 18.46 32.71 7.57
CA GLN A 171 18.94 33.42 8.78
C GLN A 171 20.08 34.36 8.41
#